data_AF-A0A7Y2E1L3-F1
#
_entry.id   AF-A0A7Y2E1L3-F1
#
_cell.length_a   1.000
_cell.length_b   1.000
_cell.length_c   1.000
_cell.angle_alpha   90.00
_cell.angle_beta   90.00
_cell.angle_gamma   90.00
#
_symmetry.space_group_name_H-M   'P 1'
#
loop_
_entity.id
_entity.type
_entity.pdbx_description
1 polymer ?
#
loop_
_entity_poly.entity_id
_entity_poly.type
_entity_poly.pdbx_seq_one_letter_code
_entity_poly.pdbx_strand_id
1 'polypeptide(L)'
;MSMEELLDKEMDLISSEDVRMLCSERSGPCVSIYMPTHRVWSERNQDRIQFKTLLSRAADQLVRAGYADADALLADAKELLKGDPGFWRHQADTLAVFIGPGEFHRFRLPATLEERVRVGDTFHVRPLVQLLAGSGRFHALSLSRGRV
;
A
#
# COMPACT_ATOMS: atom_id res chain seq x y z
N MET A 1 -0.43 -30.11 1.12
CA MET A 1 -0.20 -28.68 1.37
C MET A 1 0.73 -28.21 0.27
N SER A 2 0.15 -27.61 -0.77
CA SER A 2 0.90 -27.24 -1.97
C SER A 2 1.66 -25.93 -1.75
N MET A 3 2.83 -25.79 -2.39
CA MET A 3 3.66 -24.59 -2.36
C MET A 3 2.89 -23.33 -2.76
N GLU A 4 1.89 -23.49 -3.64
CA GLU A 4 0.97 -22.42 -4.08
C GLU A 4 0.08 -21.91 -2.94
N GLU A 5 -0.41 -22.79 -2.05
CA GLU A 5 -1.20 -22.38 -0.86
C GLU A 5 -0.34 -21.69 0.20
N LEU A 6 0.97 -21.98 0.23
CA LEU A 6 1.91 -21.32 1.14
C LEU A 6 2.26 -19.90 0.66
N LEU A 7 2.33 -19.69 -0.66
CA LEU A 7 2.50 -18.38 -1.29
C LEU A 7 1.25 -17.49 -1.11
N ASP A 8 0.06 -18.05 -1.20
CA ASP A 8 -1.21 -17.34 -1.01
C ASP A 8 -1.43 -16.82 0.42
N LYS A 9 -0.80 -17.46 1.43
CA LYS A 9 -1.00 -17.09 2.84
C LYS A 9 -0.06 -15.97 3.32
N GLU A 10 0.96 -15.61 2.54
CA GLU A 10 1.94 -14.57 2.90
C GLU A 10 1.87 -13.31 2.02
N MET A 11 1.08 -13.33 0.94
CA MET A 11 0.86 -12.18 0.06
C MET A 11 -0.50 -11.55 0.38
N ASP A 12 -0.50 -10.28 0.82
CA ASP A 12 -1.71 -9.46 0.97
C ASP A 12 -2.24 -9.12 -0.45
N LEU A 13 -2.79 -10.13 -1.14
CA LEU A 13 -3.31 -10.06 -2.50
C LEU A 13 -4.53 -9.14 -2.53
N ILE A 14 -4.51 -8.18 -3.45
CA ILE A 14 -5.61 -7.25 -3.62
C ILE A 14 -6.80 -7.91 -4.31
N SER A 15 -8.00 -7.75 -3.74
CA SER A 15 -9.25 -8.24 -4.31
C SER A 15 -10.04 -7.14 -5.02
N SER A 16 -11.04 -7.53 -5.84
CA SER A 16 -11.97 -6.57 -6.43
C SER A 16 -12.83 -5.83 -5.39
N GLU A 17 -13.04 -6.43 -4.21
CA GLU A 17 -13.75 -5.81 -3.09
C GLU A 17 -12.88 -4.72 -2.43
N ASP A 18 -11.58 -4.97 -2.28
CA ASP A 18 -10.63 -3.96 -1.79
C ASP A 18 -10.59 -2.75 -2.72
N VAL A 19 -10.57 -2.97 -4.04
CA VAL A 19 -10.62 -1.88 -5.01
C VAL A 19 -11.92 -1.09 -4.90
N ARG A 20 -13.07 -1.76 -4.73
CA ARG A 20 -14.35 -1.07 -4.50
C ARG A 20 -14.34 -0.26 -3.21
N MET A 21 -13.79 -0.82 -2.13
CA MET A 21 -13.61 -0.12 -0.85
C MET A 21 -12.74 1.12 -1.02
N LEU A 22 -11.64 1.03 -1.77
CA LEU A 22 -10.76 2.16 -2.07
C LEU A 22 -11.43 3.21 -2.98
N CYS A 23 -12.44 2.84 -3.78
CA CYS A 23 -13.22 3.79 -4.59
C CYS A 23 -14.32 4.53 -3.83
N SER A 24 -14.67 4.11 -2.62
CA SER A 24 -15.74 4.75 -1.83
C SER A 24 -15.47 6.24 -1.60
N GLU A 25 -16.53 7.04 -1.54
CA GLU A 25 -16.45 8.46 -1.22
C GLU A 25 -15.86 8.69 0.17
N ARG A 26 -15.02 9.72 0.31
CA ARG A 26 -14.31 10.04 1.54
C ARG A 26 -14.35 11.53 1.81
N SER A 27 -14.42 11.87 3.09
CA SER A 27 -14.31 13.24 3.58
C SER A 27 -12.89 13.48 4.08
N GLY A 28 -12.03 14.06 3.23
CA GLY A 28 -10.68 14.47 3.60
C GLY A 28 -9.58 13.98 2.65
N PRO A 29 -8.31 14.27 2.97
CA PRO A 29 -7.19 13.95 2.10
C PRO A 29 -6.97 12.45 1.98
N CYS A 30 -6.84 11.99 0.74
CA CYS A 30 -6.48 10.64 0.38
C CYS A 30 -5.05 10.62 -0.14
N VAL A 31 -4.17 9.88 0.52
CA VAL A 31 -2.78 9.64 0.09
C VAL A 31 -2.71 8.26 -0.55
N SER A 32 -2.10 8.17 -1.73
CA SER A 32 -1.78 6.92 -2.41
C SER A 32 -0.29 6.86 -2.69
N ILE A 33 0.36 5.80 -2.21
CA ILE A 33 1.78 5.56 -2.37
C ILE A 33 1.95 4.21 -3.07
N TYR A 34 2.74 4.20 -4.14
CA TYR A 34 3.22 3.01 -4.81
C TYR A 34 4.74 3.00 -4.74
N MET A 35 5.31 1.92 -4.22
CA MET A 35 6.75 1.78 -4.05
C MET A 35 7.20 0.44 -4.61
N PRO A 36 8.00 0.40 -5.69
CA PRO A 36 8.68 -0.81 -6.10
C PRO A 36 9.52 -1.35 -4.92
N THR A 37 9.45 -2.65 -4.67
CA THR A 37 10.22 -3.31 -3.61
C THR A 37 11.23 -4.27 -4.21
N HIS A 38 12.36 -4.43 -3.54
CA HIS A 38 13.45 -5.26 -4.05
C HIS A 38 13.39 -6.67 -3.47
N ARG A 39 13.48 -7.68 -4.34
CA ARG A 39 13.49 -9.10 -3.93
C ARG A 39 14.77 -9.50 -3.17
N VAL A 40 15.81 -8.67 -3.22
CA VAL A 40 17.14 -9.00 -2.68
C VAL A 40 17.27 -8.53 -1.23
N TRP A 41 17.56 -9.48 -0.34
CA TRP A 41 17.71 -9.26 1.11
C TRP A 41 18.75 -8.19 1.49
N SER A 42 19.75 -7.89 0.64
CA SER A 42 20.73 -6.83 0.91
C SER A 42 20.14 -5.41 0.82
N GLU A 43 18.96 -5.23 0.21
CA GLU A 43 18.38 -3.92 -0.10
C GLU A 43 17.23 -3.52 0.84
N ARG A 44 16.91 -4.28 1.89
CA ARG A 44 15.79 -3.94 2.81
C ARG A 44 15.93 -2.61 3.55
N ASN A 45 17.17 -2.23 3.88
CA ASN A 45 17.41 -0.90 4.43
C ASN A 45 17.05 0.17 3.40
N GLN A 46 17.26 -0.11 2.11
CA GLN A 46 16.91 0.78 1.02
C GLN A 46 15.40 0.91 0.85
N ASP A 47 14.63 -0.18 0.92
CA ASP A 47 13.15 -0.13 0.85
C ASP A 47 12.56 0.69 2.02
N ARG A 48 13.08 0.51 3.24
CA ARG A 48 12.67 1.34 4.40
C ARG A 48 13.03 2.81 4.22
N ILE A 49 14.22 3.10 3.71
CA ILE A 49 14.68 4.46 3.44
C ILE A 49 13.80 5.10 2.35
N GLN A 50 13.52 4.37 1.27
CA GLN A 50 12.68 4.82 0.18
C GLN A 50 11.26 5.09 0.66
N PHE A 51 10.68 4.18 1.46
CA PHE A 51 9.35 4.40 2.03
C PHE A 51 9.29 5.64 2.92
N LYS A 52 10.32 5.86 3.76
CA LYS A 52 10.46 7.09 4.54
C LYS A 52 10.51 8.32 3.65
N THR A 53 11.27 8.29 2.56
CA THR A 53 11.33 9.39 1.58
C THR A 53 9.96 9.64 0.94
N LEU A 54 9.20 8.61 0.60
CA LEU A 54 7.86 8.75 0.03
C LEU A 54 6.87 9.33 1.03
N LEU A 55 6.95 8.95 2.31
CA LEU A 55 6.15 9.56 3.37
C LEU A 55 6.47 11.05 3.56
N SER A 56 7.74 11.44 3.48
CA SER A 56 8.12 12.86 3.49
C SER A 56 7.53 13.62 2.30
N ARG A 57 7.58 13.05 1.09
CA ARG A 57 6.94 13.65 -0.09
C ARG A 57 5.42 13.76 0.06
N ALA A 58 4.78 12.78 0.68
CA ALA A 58 3.35 12.81 0.97
C ALA A 58 3.01 13.93 1.96
N ALA A 59 3.79 14.09 3.02
CA ALA A 59 3.64 15.17 4.00
C ALA A 59 3.77 16.54 3.32
N ASP A 60 4.78 16.74 2.47
CA ASP A 60 4.97 17.99 1.72
C ASP A 60 3.77 18.30 0.80
N GLN A 61 3.22 17.28 0.12
CA GLN A 61 2.04 17.45 -0.73
C GLN A 61 0.78 17.80 0.10
N LEU A 62 0.58 17.17 1.25
CA LEU A 62 -0.53 17.47 2.17
C LEU A 62 -0.46 18.91 2.67
N VAL A 63 0.70 19.36 3.12
CA VAL A 63 0.91 20.74 3.60
C VAL A 63 0.65 21.74 2.47
N ARG A 64 1.16 21.48 1.26
CA ARG A 64 0.91 22.35 0.09
C ARG A 64 -0.57 22.40 -0.31
N ALA A 65 -1.30 21.32 -0.08
CA ALA A 65 -2.75 21.26 -0.29
C ALA A 65 -3.57 21.89 0.86
N GLY A 66 -2.91 22.41 1.90
CA GLY A 66 -3.55 23.12 3.02
C GLY A 66 -3.95 22.23 4.20
N TYR A 67 -3.53 20.96 4.23
CA TYR A 67 -3.80 20.07 5.36
C TYR A 67 -2.73 20.22 6.44
N ALA A 68 -3.08 20.89 7.54
CA ALA A 68 -2.16 21.18 8.64
C ALA A 68 -1.76 19.94 9.45
N ASP A 69 -2.60 18.89 9.46
CA ASP A 69 -2.41 17.69 10.29
C ASP A 69 -1.80 16.51 9.51
N ALA A 70 -0.88 16.81 8.59
CA ALA A 70 -0.23 15.82 7.74
C ALA A 70 0.50 14.74 8.55
N ASP A 71 1.10 15.13 9.68
CA ASP A 71 1.86 14.21 10.53
C ASP A 71 0.97 13.17 11.22
N ALA A 72 -0.21 13.56 11.70
CA ALA A 72 -1.17 12.64 12.32
C ALA A 72 -1.81 11.71 11.28
N LEU A 73 -2.16 12.24 10.10
CA LEU A 73 -2.70 11.42 9.02
C LEU A 73 -1.72 10.29 8.63
N LEU A 74 -0.43 10.58 8.59
CA LEU A 74 0.61 9.62 8.20
C LEU A 74 1.12 8.76 9.38
N ALA A 75 0.55 8.86 10.58
CA ALA A 75 1.07 8.19 11.77
C ALA A 75 1.12 6.66 11.61
N ASP A 76 0.03 6.03 11.17
CA ASP A 76 -0.05 4.58 10.98
C ASP A 76 0.97 4.08 9.95
N ALA A 77 1.20 4.87 8.89
CA ALA A 77 2.20 4.55 7.88
C ALA A 77 3.63 4.69 8.44
N LYS A 78 3.90 5.65 9.33
CA LYS A 78 5.19 5.77 10.00
C LYS A 78 5.43 4.63 10.99
N GLU A 79 4.39 4.07 11.59
CA GLU A 79 4.54 2.88 12.44
C GLU A 79 5.01 1.66 11.64
N LEU A 80 4.69 1.55 10.33
CA LEU A 80 5.29 0.51 9.48
C LEU A 80 6.82 0.61 9.36
N LEU A 81 7.39 1.82 9.47
CA LEU A 81 8.85 1.98 9.49
C LEU A 81 9.48 1.42 10.76
N LYS A 82 8.72 1.35 11.86
CA LYS A 82 9.14 0.85 13.18
C LYS A 82 8.78 -0.62 13.40
N GLY A 83 7.77 -1.11 12.69
CA GLY A 83 7.19 -2.44 12.84
C GLY A 83 8.06 -3.61 12.39
N ASP A 84 7.47 -4.81 12.45
CA ASP A 84 8.10 -6.12 12.29
C ASP A 84 9.08 -6.19 11.09
N PRO A 85 10.37 -6.52 11.32
CA PRO A 85 11.34 -6.80 10.26
C PRO A 85 10.86 -7.83 9.23
N GLY A 86 9.93 -8.71 9.62
CA GLY A 86 9.24 -9.65 8.74
C GLY A 86 8.43 -8.95 7.64
N PHE A 87 7.86 -7.77 7.86
CA PHE A 87 7.03 -7.11 6.83
C PHE A 87 7.82 -6.80 5.55
N TRP A 88 9.07 -6.35 5.73
CA TRP A 88 10.01 -5.99 4.66
C TRP A 88 10.74 -7.21 4.07
N ARG A 89 10.37 -8.44 4.46
CA ARG A 89 11.03 -9.68 4.05
C ARG A 89 10.39 -10.37 2.84
N HIS A 90 9.14 -10.03 2.49
CA HIS A 90 8.33 -10.86 1.59
C HIS A 90 8.45 -10.49 0.10
N GLN A 91 8.35 -11.51 -0.75
CA GLN A 91 8.60 -11.55 -2.20
C GLN A 91 7.58 -10.77 -3.07
N ALA A 92 7.23 -9.54 -2.69
CA ALA A 92 6.42 -8.65 -3.52
C ALA A 92 7.31 -7.72 -4.35
N ASP A 93 6.82 -7.33 -5.52
CA ASP A 93 7.51 -6.39 -6.42
C ASP A 93 7.09 -4.95 -6.19
N THR A 94 5.97 -4.72 -5.51
CA THR A 94 5.50 -3.39 -5.14
C THR A 94 4.70 -3.40 -3.84
N LEU A 95 4.95 -2.40 -3.01
CA LEU A 95 4.12 -2.02 -1.88
C LEU A 95 3.18 -0.87 -2.29
N ALA A 96 1.87 -1.08 -2.15
CA ALA A 96 0.87 -0.03 -2.28
C ALA A 96 0.31 0.33 -0.90
N VAL A 97 0.27 1.62 -0.58
CA VAL A 97 -0.24 2.14 0.70
C VAL A 97 -1.26 3.24 0.43
N PHE A 98 -2.41 3.15 1.08
CA PHE A 98 -3.51 4.10 1.00
C PHE A 98 -3.84 4.61 2.39
N ILE A 99 -3.87 5.93 2.54
CA ILE A 99 -4.00 6.60 3.83
C ILE A 99 -5.06 7.68 3.73
N GLY A 100 -6.10 7.55 4.56
CA GLY A 100 -7.18 8.52 4.68
C GLY A 100 -7.51 8.76 6.15
N PRO A 101 -8.43 9.68 6.45
CA PRO A 101 -8.82 9.95 7.83
C PRO A 101 -9.40 8.70 8.51
N GLY A 102 -8.68 8.14 9.48
CA GLY A 102 -9.08 6.93 10.20
C GLY A 102 -8.98 5.63 9.38
N GLU A 103 -8.36 5.69 8.19
CA GLU A 103 -8.21 4.55 7.29
C GLU A 103 -6.75 4.36 6.90
N PHE A 104 -6.28 3.13 7.01
CA PHE A 104 -4.95 2.73 6.61
C PHE A 104 -4.99 1.36 5.94
N HIS A 105 -4.64 1.32 4.65
CA HIS A 105 -4.62 0.09 3.87
C HIS A 105 -3.25 -0.11 3.23
N ARG A 106 -2.77 -1.34 3.25
CA ARG A 106 -1.49 -1.73 2.64
C ARG A 106 -1.67 -3.01 1.85
N PHE A 107 -1.10 -3.06 0.66
CA PHE A 107 -1.18 -4.21 -0.24
C PHE A 107 0.19 -4.53 -0.81
N ARG A 108 0.48 -5.81 -0.96
CA ARG A 108 1.71 -6.31 -1.56
C ARG A 108 1.38 -6.91 -2.92
N LEU A 109 1.94 -6.32 -3.97
CA LEU A 109 1.59 -6.65 -5.34
C LEU A 109 2.70 -7.49 -5.98
N PRO A 110 2.39 -8.61 -6.66
CA PRO A 110 3.35 -9.43 -7.39
C PRO A 110 3.73 -8.86 -8.76
N ALA A 111 3.63 -7.54 -8.92
CA ALA A 111 3.97 -6.84 -10.15
C ALA A 111 4.62 -5.51 -9.80
N THR A 112 5.65 -5.15 -10.59
CA THR A 112 6.35 -3.89 -10.45
C THR A 112 5.49 -2.76 -11.01
N LEU A 113 5.04 -1.86 -10.12
CA LEU A 113 4.46 -0.58 -10.50
C LEU A 113 5.50 0.52 -10.33
N GLU A 114 5.30 1.63 -11.04
CA GLU A 114 6.16 2.81 -10.90
C GLU A 114 6.05 3.44 -9.51
N GLU A 115 7.18 3.95 -9.00
CA GLU A 115 7.21 4.76 -7.78
C GLU A 115 6.31 5.99 -7.94
N ARG A 116 5.35 6.17 -7.02
CA ARG A 116 4.42 7.30 -7.09
C ARG A 116 3.87 7.68 -5.72
N VAL A 117 3.73 8.99 -5.49
CA VAL A 117 3.01 9.56 -4.35
C VAL A 117 1.99 10.54 -4.88
N ARG A 118 0.72 10.37 -4.47
CA ARG A 118 -0.36 11.26 -4.85
C ARG A 118 -1.23 11.59 -3.65
N VAL A 119 -1.51 12.87 -3.47
CA VAL A 119 -2.50 13.40 -2.53
C VAL A 119 -3.67 13.98 -3.33
N GLY A 120 -4.89 13.73 -2.89
CA GLY A 120 -6.10 14.31 -3.46
C GLY A 120 -7.35 13.92 -2.68
N ASP A 121 -8.53 14.14 -3.25
CA ASP A 121 -9.81 13.84 -2.57
C ASP A 121 -10.23 12.37 -2.68
N THR A 122 -9.54 11.58 -3.52
CA THR A 122 -9.81 10.16 -3.76
C THR A 122 -8.52 9.35 -3.87
N PHE A 123 -8.58 8.06 -3.54
CA PHE A 123 -7.44 7.17 -3.75
C PHE A 123 -7.16 6.93 -5.23
N HIS A 124 -5.88 6.93 -5.59
CA HIS A 124 -5.42 6.70 -6.93
C HIS A 124 -5.37 5.19 -7.23
N VAL A 125 -6.52 4.57 -7.48
CA VAL A 125 -6.65 3.11 -7.69
C VAL A 125 -6.40 2.65 -9.13
N ARG A 126 -6.24 3.57 -10.08
CA ARG A 126 -6.05 3.24 -11.51
C ARG A 126 -4.92 2.23 -11.76
N PRO A 127 -3.73 2.32 -11.12
CA PRO A 127 -2.68 1.31 -11.28
C PRO A 127 -3.10 -0.09 -10.82
N LEU A 128 -3.92 -0.19 -9.76
CA LEU A 128 -4.45 -1.46 -9.26
C LEU A 128 -5.45 -2.08 -10.25
N VAL A 129 -6.34 -1.28 -10.80
CA VAL A 129 -7.33 -1.75 -11.80
C VAL A 129 -6.62 -2.27 -13.04
N GLN A 130 -5.56 -1.59 -13.49
CA GLN A 130 -4.75 -2.03 -14.63
C GLN A 130 -4.03 -3.35 -14.33
N LEU A 131 -3.50 -3.51 -13.12
CA LEU A 131 -2.89 -4.74 -12.68
C LEU A 131 -3.90 -5.90 -12.70
N LEU A 132 -5.10 -5.70 -12.15
CA LEU A 132 -6.17 -6.71 -12.13
C LEU A 132 -6.67 -7.05 -13.54
N ALA A 133 -6.81 -6.06 -14.41
CA ALA A 133 -7.24 -6.25 -15.79
C ALA A 133 -6.19 -7.00 -16.64
N GLY A 134 -4.90 -6.73 -16.42
CA GLY A 134 -3.80 -7.37 -17.17
C GLY A 134 -3.43 -8.77 -16.69
N SER A 135 -3.73 -9.12 -15.44
CA SER A 135 -3.34 -10.41 -14.84
C SER A 135 -4.32 -11.55 -15.09
N GLY A 136 -5.53 -11.28 -15.59
CA GLY A 136 -6.54 -12.28 -16.03
C GLY A 136 -7.02 -13.27 -14.96
N ARG A 137 -6.42 -13.24 -13.77
CA ARG A 137 -6.62 -14.15 -12.65
C ARG A 137 -7.08 -13.34 -11.45
N PHE A 138 -8.40 -13.17 -11.37
CA PHE A 138 -9.06 -12.69 -10.17
C PHE A 138 -8.98 -13.80 -9.11
N HIS A 139 -7.90 -13.84 -8.33
CA HIS A 139 -7.92 -14.58 -7.07
C HIS A 139 -8.68 -13.72 -6.06
N ALA A 140 -10.00 -13.94 -6.01
CA ALA A 140 -10.86 -13.44 -4.95
C ALA A 140 -10.47 -14.13 -3.63
N LEU A 141 -9.42 -13.65 -2.99
CA LEU A 141 -9.06 -14.06 -1.64
C LEU A 141 -9.66 -13.06 -0.66
N SER A 142 -10.82 -13.42 -0.13
CA SER A 142 -11.39 -12.80 1.04
C SER A 142 -10.43 -13.02 2.22
N LEU A 143 -9.83 -11.97 2.76
CA LEU A 143 -9.28 -12.03 4.11
C LEU A 143 -10.21 -11.28 5.05
N SER A 144 -10.99 -12.10 5.73
CA SER A 144 -11.96 -11.78 6.76
C SER A 144 -11.36 -10.96 7.90
N ARG A 145 -12.00 -9.83 8.17
CA ARG A 145 -12.24 -9.19 9.47
C ARG A 145 -11.83 -10.05 10.68
N GLY A 146 -10.60 -9.88 11.15
CA GLY A 146 -10.13 -10.35 12.45
C GLY A 146 -10.35 -9.29 13.52
N ARG A 147 -11.60 -9.10 13.94
CA ARG A 147 -11.92 -8.44 15.21
C ARG A 147 -12.16 -9.57 16.23
N VAL A 148 -11.20 -9.80 17.11
CA VAL A 148 -11.38 -10.47 18.40
C VAL A 148 -11.00 -9.51 19.50
#